data_AF-A0A9J7MIY7-F1
#
_entry.id   AF-A0A9J7MIY7-F1
#
_cell.length_a   1.000
_cell.length_b   1.000
_cell.length_c   1.000
_cell.angle_alpha   90.00
_cell.angle_beta   90.00
_cell.angle_gamma   90.00
#
_symmetry.space_group_name_H-M   'P 1'
#
loop_
_entity.id
_entity.type
_entity.pdbx_description
1 polymer ?
#
loop_
_entity_poly.entity_id
_entity_poly.type
_entity_poly.pdbx_seq_one_letter_code
_entity_poly.pdbx_strand_id
1 'polypeptide(L)'
;MHTSGYVRNGAFDTTCQADGTWSNPVPTCEPGQCSTLTAPTNGALSPLGATSFGNTVTFTCNSGYLLYGATTSTCQAGGAWSNTVPTCRPVPCPPLANPSKGALSPLGPYAYPNQVTVTCNSGYDLDGVTPVTCQADGTWTNSVGTCRPRQCNALTAPTNGALSPAAPHNYPATVTFSCNAGHVVNGAETTKCQTDGSWSSPVPTCTQTPGQCSVLSAPTNGARTPPTGSNSFGNTITFICNSGHVLNGATTATCQTDGTWSSPVPTCTPRPCPALTTPTNGALSPPGTQTMFSVDDPDKRSAESPRNVHLPEPGYGHL
;
A
#
# COMPACT_ATOMS: atom_id res chain seq x y z
N MET A 1 -26.36 -82.94 -32.22
CA MET A 1 -25.26 -82.05 -32.66
C MET A 1 -25.11 -80.93 -31.63
N HIS A 2 -23.90 -80.65 -31.18
CA HIS A 2 -23.63 -79.58 -30.20
C HIS A 2 -23.28 -78.31 -30.99
N THR A 3 -24.26 -77.44 -31.23
CA THR A 3 -24.02 -76.12 -31.83
C THR A 3 -23.54 -75.16 -30.75
N SER A 4 -22.32 -74.63 -30.90
CA SER A 4 -21.72 -73.69 -29.93
C SER A 4 -22.66 -72.53 -29.64
N GLY A 5 -22.89 -72.24 -28.35
CA GLY A 5 -23.74 -71.13 -27.89
C GLY A 5 -25.21 -71.45 -27.65
N TYR A 6 -25.68 -72.66 -27.97
CA TYR A 6 -27.03 -73.14 -27.68
C TYR A 6 -27.02 -74.20 -26.59
N VAL A 7 -28.04 -74.18 -25.73
CA VAL A 7 -28.28 -75.15 -24.65
C VAL A 7 -29.47 -76.03 -25.04
N ARG A 8 -29.35 -77.34 -24.82
CA ARG A 8 -30.43 -78.30 -25.11
C ARG A 8 -31.51 -78.23 -24.02
N ASN A 9 -32.75 -78.07 -24.41
CA ASN A 9 -33.92 -78.20 -23.55
C ASN A 9 -34.69 -79.49 -23.93
N GLY A 10 -34.59 -80.52 -23.09
CA GLY A 10 -35.19 -81.84 -23.31
C GLY A 10 -34.21 -83.00 -23.13
N ALA A 11 -34.73 -84.23 -23.19
CA ALA A 11 -33.96 -85.44 -22.91
C ALA A 11 -32.81 -85.66 -23.90
N PHE A 12 -31.73 -86.30 -23.42
CA PHE A 12 -30.58 -86.59 -24.30
C PHE A 12 -30.91 -87.68 -25.32
N ASP A 13 -31.72 -88.65 -24.89
CA ASP A 13 -32.12 -89.84 -25.64
C ASP A 13 -33.64 -90.06 -25.56
N THR A 14 -34.17 -90.78 -26.54
CA THR A 14 -35.58 -91.19 -26.59
C THR A 14 -35.66 -92.62 -27.12
N THR A 15 -36.60 -93.41 -26.62
CA THR A 15 -36.77 -94.82 -26.97
C THR A 15 -38.20 -95.06 -27.45
N CYS A 16 -38.38 -95.90 -28.47
CA CYS A 16 -39.71 -96.28 -28.96
C CYS A 16 -40.37 -97.26 -27.98
N GLN A 17 -41.56 -96.92 -27.51
CA GLN A 17 -42.32 -97.69 -26.53
C GLN A 17 -43.25 -98.70 -27.20
N ALA A 18 -43.73 -99.69 -26.43
CA ALA A 18 -44.60 -100.76 -26.92
C ALA A 18 -45.96 -100.27 -27.46
N ASP A 19 -46.39 -99.06 -27.07
CA ASP A 19 -47.61 -98.39 -27.56
C ASP A 19 -47.39 -97.60 -28.87
N GLY A 20 -46.17 -97.64 -29.43
CA GLY A 20 -45.79 -96.93 -30.65
C GLY A 20 -45.42 -95.46 -30.46
N THR A 21 -45.29 -94.96 -29.22
CA THR A 21 -44.90 -93.58 -28.92
C THR A 21 -43.44 -93.45 -28.49
N TRP A 22 -42.86 -92.26 -28.65
CA TRP A 22 -41.51 -91.95 -28.17
C TRP A 22 -41.52 -91.61 -26.67
N SER A 23 -40.53 -92.11 -25.92
CA SER A 23 -40.42 -91.87 -24.47
C SER A 23 -40.21 -90.40 -24.12
N ASN A 24 -39.59 -89.62 -25.02
CA ASN A 24 -39.38 -88.20 -24.87
C ASN A 24 -39.66 -87.49 -26.22
N PRO A 25 -40.19 -86.25 -26.19
CA PRO A 25 -40.30 -85.41 -27.38
C PRO A 25 -38.92 -85.00 -27.90
N VAL A 26 -38.85 -84.54 -29.15
CA VAL A 26 -37.62 -84.01 -29.75
C VAL A 26 -37.13 -82.80 -28.94
N PRO A 27 -35.87 -82.79 -28.46
CA PRO A 27 -35.35 -81.67 -27.68
C PRO A 27 -35.17 -80.43 -28.54
N THR A 28 -35.36 -79.26 -27.95
CA THR A 28 -35.11 -77.96 -28.59
C THR A 28 -33.73 -77.42 -28.22
N CYS A 29 -33.18 -76.55 -29.06
CA CYS A 29 -31.93 -75.84 -28.78
C CYS A 29 -32.25 -74.36 -28.55
N GLU A 30 -32.10 -73.90 -27.31
CA GLU A 30 -32.33 -72.51 -26.92
C GLU A 30 -31.01 -71.75 -26.83
N PRO A 31 -30.97 -70.45 -27.17
CA PRO A 31 -29.76 -69.65 -27.00
C PRO A 31 -29.32 -69.65 -25.54
N GLY A 32 -28.03 -69.88 -25.29
CA GLY A 32 -27.44 -69.69 -23.95
C GLY A 32 -27.62 -68.25 -23.49
N GLN A 33 -27.72 -68.03 -22.18
CA GLN A 33 -27.93 -66.70 -21.60
C GLN A 33 -26.66 -66.21 -20.91
N CYS A 34 -26.28 -64.98 -21.18
CA CYS A 34 -25.28 -64.24 -20.41
C CYS A 34 -25.93 -63.53 -19.21
N SER A 35 -25.10 -63.09 -18.27
CA SER A 35 -25.56 -62.25 -17.15
C SER A 35 -26.13 -60.92 -17.65
N THR A 36 -27.09 -60.35 -16.95
CA THR A 36 -27.62 -59.02 -17.32
C THR A 36 -26.57 -57.95 -17.05
N LEU A 37 -26.21 -57.18 -18.09
CA LEU A 37 -25.36 -56.00 -17.93
C LEU A 37 -26.18 -54.77 -17.55
N THR A 38 -25.56 -53.87 -16.81
CA THR A 38 -26.10 -52.56 -16.45
C THR A 38 -25.41 -51.45 -17.24
N ALA A 39 -26.07 -50.31 -17.37
CA ALA A 39 -25.47 -49.12 -17.95
C ALA A 39 -24.29 -48.64 -17.07
N PRO A 40 -23.20 -48.14 -17.69
CA PRO A 40 -22.13 -47.51 -16.94
C PRO A 40 -22.63 -46.25 -16.22
N THR A 41 -22.06 -45.91 -15.07
CA THR A 41 -22.33 -44.64 -14.38
C THR A 41 -22.03 -43.47 -15.31
N ASN A 42 -22.94 -42.50 -15.43
CA ASN A 42 -22.87 -41.41 -16.41
C ASN A 42 -22.87 -41.89 -17.87
N GLY A 43 -23.56 -42.98 -18.16
CA GLY A 43 -23.82 -43.45 -19.51
C GLY A 43 -25.11 -44.27 -19.62
N ALA A 44 -25.28 -44.91 -20.76
CA ALA A 44 -26.45 -45.69 -21.13
C ALA A 44 -26.01 -47.00 -21.82
N LEU A 45 -26.94 -47.95 -21.85
CA LEU A 45 -26.83 -49.28 -22.45
C LEU A 45 -28.01 -49.49 -23.40
N SER A 46 -27.75 -49.98 -24.61
CA SER A 46 -28.82 -50.28 -25.59
C SER A 46 -28.48 -51.51 -26.44
N PRO A 47 -29.41 -52.46 -26.65
CA PRO A 47 -30.73 -52.55 -26.01
C PRO A 47 -30.64 -53.05 -24.55
N LEU A 48 -31.58 -52.63 -23.71
CA LEU A 48 -31.68 -53.11 -22.32
C LEU A 48 -32.24 -54.53 -22.26
N GLY A 49 -31.71 -55.36 -21.35
CA GLY A 49 -32.21 -56.71 -21.09
C GLY A 49 -31.84 -57.77 -22.13
N ALA A 50 -31.02 -57.44 -23.13
CA ALA A 50 -30.55 -58.40 -24.11
C ALA A 50 -29.47 -59.31 -23.51
N THR A 51 -29.79 -60.59 -23.28
CA THR A 51 -28.89 -61.57 -22.64
C THR A 51 -28.63 -62.83 -23.47
N SER A 52 -29.36 -63.04 -24.56
CA SER A 52 -29.25 -64.26 -25.35
C SER A 52 -27.96 -64.32 -26.18
N PHE A 53 -27.42 -65.52 -26.39
CA PHE A 53 -26.27 -65.78 -27.24
C PHE A 53 -26.39 -65.08 -28.60
N GLY A 54 -25.33 -64.38 -29.00
CA GLY A 54 -25.28 -63.56 -30.22
C GLY A 54 -25.81 -62.13 -30.07
N ASN A 55 -26.54 -61.81 -28.99
CA ASN A 55 -26.97 -60.44 -28.74
C ASN A 55 -25.76 -59.53 -28.54
N THR A 56 -25.81 -58.36 -29.17
CA THR A 56 -24.82 -57.29 -28.99
C THR A 56 -25.47 -56.10 -28.34
N VAL A 57 -24.84 -55.61 -27.27
CA VAL A 57 -25.21 -54.36 -26.59
C VAL A 57 -24.17 -53.29 -26.89
N THR A 58 -24.63 -52.05 -26.94
CA THR A 58 -23.81 -50.85 -27.14
C THR A 58 -23.86 -49.99 -25.88
N PHE A 59 -22.70 -49.50 -25.47
CA PHE A 59 -22.52 -48.55 -24.37
C PHE A 59 -22.28 -47.16 -24.93
N THR A 60 -22.91 -46.16 -24.32
CA THR A 60 -22.72 -44.74 -24.66
C THR A 60 -22.52 -43.93 -23.38
N CYS A 61 -21.66 -42.94 -23.38
CA CYS A 61 -21.53 -42.02 -22.24
C CYS A 61 -22.43 -40.79 -22.40
N ASN A 62 -22.87 -40.23 -21.28
CA ASN A 62 -23.62 -38.98 -21.24
C ASN A 62 -22.74 -37.82 -21.72
N SER A 63 -23.37 -36.72 -22.15
CA SER A 63 -22.66 -35.49 -22.49
C SER A 63 -21.75 -35.04 -21.34
N GLY A 64 -20.50 -34.71 -21.65
CA GLY A 64 -19.47 -34.36 -20.64
C GLY A 64 -18.68 -35.54 -20.10
N TYR A 65 -18.88 -36.75 -20.63
CA TYR A 65 -18.14 -37.94 -20.25
C TYR A 65 -17.57 -38.69 -21.47
N LEU A 66 -16.33 -39.15 -21.34
CA LEU A 66 -15.61 -39.94 -22.33
C LEU A 66 -15.70 -41.43 -21.99
N LEU A 67 -15.92 -42.26 -23.01
CA LEU A 67 -15.97 -43.72 -22.88
C LEU A 67 -14.57 -44.32 -22.88
N TYR A 68 -14.24 -45.05 -21.81
CA TYR A 68 -13.01 -45.82 -21.69
C TYR A 68 -13.32 -47.31 -21.60
N GLY A 69 -12.96 -48.07 -22.64
CA GLY A 69 -13.26 -49.49 -22.78
C GLY A 69 -13.88 -49.79 -24.15
N ALA A 70 -14.50 -50.96 -24.28
CA ALA A 70 -15.21 -51.32 -25.49
C ALA A 70 -16.56 -50.58 -25.59
N THR A 71 -16.90 -50.12 -26.78
CA THR A 71 -18.21 -49.52 -27.08
C THR A 71 -19.32 -50.55 -27.20
N THR A 72 -18.99 -51.81 -27.43
CA THR A 72 -19.95 -52.90 -27.59
C THR A 72 -19.51 -54.16 -26.85
N SER A 73 -20.48 -54.97 -26.44
CA SER A 73 -20.23 -56.31 -25.92
C SER A 73 -21.21 -57.30 -26.51
N THR A 74 -20.75 -58.51 -26.81
CA THR A 74 -21.56 -59.57 -27.45
C THR A 74 -21.62 -60.77 -26.52
N CYS A 75 -22.81 -61.36 -26.35
CA CYS A 75 -22.97 -62.58 -25.56
C CYS A 75 -22.39 -63.78 -26.31
N GLN A 76 -21.32 -64.36 -25.78
CA GLN A 76 -20.54 -65.42 -26.43
C GLN A 76 -20.97 -66.82 -25.98
N ALA A 77 -20.52 -67.83 -26.74
CA ALA A 77 -20.72 -69.22 -26.37
C ALA A 77 -20.01 -69.49 -25.03
N GLY A 78 -20.77 -69.97 -24.03
CA GLY A 78 -20.29 -70.13 -22.65
C GLY A 78 -20.92 -69.18 -21.64
N GLY A 79 -21.84 -68.30 -22.06
CA GLY A 79 -22.59 -67.44 -21.14
C GLY A 79 -21.80 -66.24 -20.60
N ALA A 80 -20.68 -65.91 -21.25
CA ALA A 80 -19.84 -64.76 -20.93
C ALA A 80 -19.97 -63.67 -22.00
N TRP A 81 -19.83 -62.42 -21.57
CA TRP A 81 -19.79 -61.26 -22.45
C TRP A 81 -18.39 -61.05 -23.02
N SER A 82 -18.30 -60.65 -24.30
CA SER A 82 -17.02 -60.43 -24.98
C SER A 82 -16.18 -59.31 -24.37
N ASN A 83 -16.85 -58.32 -23.77
CA ASN A 83 -16.24 -57.18 -23.11
C ASN A 83 -16.97 -56.86 -21.80
N THR A 84 -16.24 -56.32 -20.83
CA THR A 84 -16.81 -55.79 -19.59
C THR A 84 -17.49 -54.44 -19.82
N VAL A 85 -18.31 -54.01 -18.87
CA VAL A 85 -18.94 -52.68 -18.88
C VAL A 85 -17.85 -51.60 -18.85
N PRO A 86 -17.84 -50.64 -19.80
CA PRO A 86 -16.82 -49.59 -19.86
C PRO A 86 -17.00 -48.55 -18.75
N THR A 87 -16.03 -47.66 -18.59
CA THR A 87 -16.11 -46.55 -17.64
C THR A 87 -16.32 -45.22 -18.38
N CYS A 88 -17.31 -44.44 -17.95
CA CYS A 88 -17.51 -43.07 -18.42
C CYS A 88 -16.81 -42.09 -17.46
N ARG A 89 -15.72 -41.46 -17.90
CA ARG A 89 -14.95 -40.51 -17.09
C ARG A 89 -15.24 -39.07 -17.55
N PRO A 90 -15.33 -38.09 -16.63
CA PRO A 90 -15.52 -36.69 -17.00
C PRO A 90 -14.52 -36.18 -18.04
N VAL A 91 -14.99 -35.35 -18.98
CA VAL A 91 -14.13 -34.64 -19.94
C VAL A 91 -13.22 -33.67 -19.16
N PRO A 92 -11.89 -33.74 -19.32
CA PRO A 92 -10.96 -32.84 -18.66
C PRO A 92 -11.02 -31.44 -19.29
N CYS A 93 -10.90 -30.40 -18.46
CA CYS A 93 -10.74 -29.03 -18.94
C CYS A 93 -9.26 -28.60 -18.87
N PRO A 94 -8.85 -27.59 -19.67
CA PRO A 94 -7.52 -27.00 -19.57
C PRO A 94 -7.20 -26.57 -18.13
N PRO A 95 -5.95 -26.76 -17.67
CA PRO A 95 -5.57 -26.29 -16.35
C PRO A 95 -5.69 -24.76 -16.27
N LEU A 96 -6.13 -24.26 -15.12
CA LEU A 96 -6.21 -22.83 -14.84
C LEU A 96 -4.94 -22.39 -14.10
N ALA A 97 -4.40 -21.24 -14.50
CA ALA A 97 -3.29 -20.62 -13.78
C ALA A 97 -3.80 -19.82 -12.59
N ASN A 98 -3.06 -19.84 -11.48
CA ASN A 98 -3.40 -19.02 -10.32
C ASN A 98 -3.30 -17.53 -10.68
N PRO A 99 -4.33 -16.72 -10.36
CA PRO A 99 -4.29 -15.30 -10.61
C PRO A 99 -3.24 -14.63 -9.72
N SER A 100 -2.50 -13.67 -10.27
CA SER A 100 -1.59 -12.84 -9.49
C SER A 100 -2.38 -12.08 -8.42
N LYS A 101 -1.95 -12.16 -7.15
CA LYS A 101 -2.62 -11.52 -6.01
C LYS A 101 -4.07 -12.00 -5.79
N GLY A 102 -4.34 -13.26 -6.13
CA GLY A 102 -5.57 -13.97 -5.77
C GLY A 102 -5.33 -15.47 -5.65
N ALA A 103 -6.42 -16.23 -5.52
CA ALA A 103 -6.41 -17.68 -5.41
C ALA A 103 -7.60 -18.30 -6.15
N LEU A 104 -7.40 -19.51 -6.66
CA LEU A 104 -8.46 -20.36 -7.22
C LEU A 104 -8.98 -21.31 -6.14
N SER A 105 -10.29 -21.56 -6.15
CA SER A 105 -10.91 -22.58 -5.31
C SER A 105 -12.07 -23.27 -6.05
N PRO A 106 -12.09 -24.61 -6.14
CA PRO A 106 -11.05 -25.55 -5.70
C PRO A 106 -9.79 -25.51 -6.60
N LEU A 107 -8.70 -26.12 -6.13
CA LEU A 107 -7.51 -26.37 -6.95
C LEU A 107 -7.70 -27.61 -7.83
N GLY A 108 -7.06 -27.61 -9.00
CA GLY A 108 -7.18 -28.68 -10.00
C GLY A 108 -6.48 -29.99 -9.59
N PRO A 109 -6.58 -31.04 -10.44
CA PRO A 109 -7.06 -31.03 -11.83
C PRO A 109 -8.58 -30.82 -11.97
N TYR A 110 -9.01 -30.31 -13.12
CA TYR A 110 -10.41 -29.94 -13.40
C TYR A 110 -11.03 -30.79 -14.51
N ALA A 111 -12.27 -31.19 -14.31
CA ALA A 111 -13.09 -31.90 -15.30
C ALA A 111 -14.57 -31.56 -15.12
N TYR A 112 -15.40 -31.89 -16.11
CA TYR A 112 -16.84 -31.61 -16.05
C TYR A 112 -17.51 -32.23 -14.79
N PRO A 113 -18.40 -31.52 -14.07
CA PRO A 113 -18.86 -30.14 -14.22
C PRO A 113 -18.21 -29.20 -13.19
N ASN A 114 -16.90 -29.33 -12.92
CA ASN A 114 -16.22 -28.51 -11.91
C ASN A 114 -16.45 -27.02 -12.14
N GLN A 115 -16.68 -26.31 -11.04
CA GLN A 115 -16.79 -24.86 -11.01
C GLN A 115 -15.67 -24.30 -10.13
N VAL A 116 -14.99 -23.27 -10.62
CA VAL A 116 -13.81 -22.68 -9.98
C VAL A 116 -14.04 -21.20 -9.74
N THR A 117 -13.89 -20.79 -8.50
CA THR A 117 -14.03 -19.40 -8.05
C THR A 117 -12.66 -18.76 -7.88
N VAL A 118 -12.52 -17.53 -8.38
CA VAL A 118 -11.39 -16.64 -8.08
C VAL A 118 -11.73 -15.78 -6.87
N THR A 119 -10.80 -15.72 -5.91
CA THR A 119 -10.84 -14.78 -4.78
C THR A 119 -9.59 -13.91 -4.80
N CYS A 120 -9.75 -12.58 -4.76
CA CYS A 120 -8.63 -11.65 -4.73
C CYS A 120 -8.14 -11.38 -3.30
N ASN A 121 -6.84 -11.11 -3.16
CA ASN A 121 -6.24 -10.69 -1.90
C ASN A 121 -6.76 -9.31 -1.49
N SER A 122 -6.62 -8.95 -0.20
CA SER A 122 -6.96 -7.62 0.29
C SER A 122 -6.20 -6.53 -0.47
N GLY A 123 -6.89 -5.44 -0.82
CA GLY A 123 -6.34 -4.37 -1.67
C GLY A 123 -6.37 -4.67 -3.18
N TYR A 124 -7.02 -5.75 -3.60
CA TYR A 124 -7.26 -6.07 -5.01
C TYR A 124 -8.75 -6.35 -5.26
N ASP A 125 -9.24 -5.88 -6.39
CA ASP A 125 -10.59 -6.16 -6.88
C ASP A 125 -10.56 -7.15 -8.03
N LEU A 126 -11.62 -7.96 -8.11
CA LEU A 126 -11.80 -8.89 -9.21
C LEU A 126 -12.21 -8.12 -10.47
N ASP A 127 -11.42 -8.27 -11.52
CA ASP A 127 -11.72 -7.82 -12.87
C ASP A 127 -12.01 -9.04 -13.76
N GLY A 128 -13.28 -9.23 -14.11
CA GLY A 128 -13.75 -10.34 -14.94
C GLY A 128 -14.87 -11.16 -14.28
N VAL A 129 -15.05 -12.38 -14.76
CA VAL A 129 -16.15 -13.28 -14.35
C VAL A 129 -15.65 -14.33 -13.38
N THR A 130 -16.41 -14.56 -12.32
CA THR A 130 -16.26 -15.67 -11.38
C THR A 130 -17.66 -16.11 -10.93
N PRO A 131 -17.92 -17.42 -10.72
CA PRO A 131 -17.03 -18.54 -11.01
C PRO A 131 -17.00 -18.92 -12.50
N VAL A 132 -15.98 -19.68 -12.91
CA VAL A 132 -15.89 -20.31 -14.24
C VAL A 132 -16.24 -21.80 -14.15
N THR A 133 -16.92 -22.34 -15.15
CA THR A 133 -17.41 -23.73 -15.13
C THR A 133 -16.81 -24.52 -16.29
N CYS A 134 -16.33 -25.74 -15.99
CA CYS A 134 -15.88 -26.69 -16.99
C CYS A 134 -17.10 -27.31 -17.69
N GLN A 135 -17.21 -27.10 -19.00
CA GLN A 135 -18.33 -27.53 -19.82
C GLN A 135 -18.17 -28.96 -20.33
N ALA A 136 -19.27 -29.53 -20.84
CA ALA A 136 -19.31 -30.88 -21.37
C ALA A 136 -18.42 -31.09 -22.62
N ASP A 137 -18.07 -30.02 -23.32
CA ASP A 137 -17.14 -30.03 -24.47
C ASP A 137 -15.66 -29.89 -24.05
N GLY A 138 -15.37 -29.81 -22.76
CA GLY A 138 -14.02 -29.63 -22.23
C GLY A 138 -13.51 -28.20 -22.27
N THR A 139 -14.38 -27.21 -22.49
CA THR A 139 -14.03 -25.79 -22.46
C THR A 139 -14.49 -25.12 -21.17
N TRP A 140 -13.90 -23.97 -20.82
CA TRP A 140 -14.37 -23.14 -19.72
C TRP A 140 -15.41 -22.14 -20.20
N THR A 141 -16.46 -21.88 -19.40
CA THR A 141 -17.50 -20.88 -19.73
C THR A 141 -16.94 -19.49 -19.99
N ASN A 142 -15.89 -19.11 -19.26
CA ASN A 142 -15.20 -17.83 -19.40
C ASN A 142 -13.71 -18.00 -19.07
N SER A 143 -12.90 -17.01 -19.43
CA SER A 143 -11.54 -16.87 -18.91
C SER A 143 -11.56 -16.57 -17.41
N VAL A 144 -10.57 -17.11 -16.67
CA VAL A 144 -10.34 -16.77 -15.26
C VAL A 144 -10.16 -15.26 -15.08
N GLY A 145 -10.93 -14.67 -14.16
CA GLY A 145 -10.80 -13.26 -13.80
C GLY A 145 -9.44 -12.92 -13.19
N THR A 146 -9.02 -11.67 -13.35
CA THR A 146 -7.73 -11.16 -12.83
C THR A 146 -7.96 -10.31 -11.59
N CYS A 147 -6.97 -10.22 -10.70
CA CYS A 147 -7.04 -9.36 -9.53
C CYS A 147 -6.26 -8.08 -9.80
N ARG A 148 -6.95 -6.94 -9.92
CA ARG A 148 -6.33 -5.63 -10.14
C ARG A 148 -6.24 -4.88 -8.81
N PRO A 149 -5.17 -4.10 -8.57
CA PRO A 149 -5.08 -3.34 -7.34
C PRO A 149 -6.20 -2.31 -7.22
N ARG A 150 -6.75 -2.12 -6.02
CA ARG A 150 -7.82 -1.13 -5.77
C ARG A 150 -7.34 0.27 -6.10
N GLN A 151 -8.20 1.04 -6.76
CA GLN A 151 -7.94 2.42 -7.08
C GLN A 151 -8.31 3.30 -5.89
N CYS A 152 -7.37 4.10 -5.41
CA CYS A 152 -7.66 5.17 -4.47
C CYS A 152 -8.09 6.44 -5.22
N ASN A 153 -8.81 7.32 -4.53
CA ASN A 153 -9.21 8.62 -5.07
C ASN A 153 -7.99 9.37 -5.64
N ALA A 154 -8.14 10.03 -6.78
CA ALA A 154 -7.03 10.79 -7.35
C ALA A 154 -6.64 11.93 -6.40
N LEU A 155 -5.35 12.00 -6.05
CA LEU A 155 -4.79 13.12 -5.29
C LEU A 155 -4.38 14.25 -6.22
N THR A 156 -4.52 15.49 -5.73
CA THR A 156 -4.00 16.70 -6.38
C THR A 156 -2.91 17.30 -5.52
N ALA A 157 -1.93 17.94 -6.15
CA ALA A 157 -0.88 18.65 -5.42
C ALA A 157 -1.50 19.75 -4.54
N PRO A 158 -0.99 19.96 -3.31
CA PRO A 158 -1.42 21.08 -2.48
C PRO A 158 -1.02 22.40 -3.14
N THR A 159 -1.79 23.46 -2.90
CA THR A 159 -1.42 24.83 -3.31
C THR A 159 -0.05 25.18 -2.73
N ASN A 160 0.83 25.78 -3.52
CA ASN A 160 2.24 26.04 -3.17
C ASN A 160 3.02 24.78 -2.78
N GLY A 161 2.69 23.64 -3.37
CA GLY A 161 3.45 22.40 -3.22
C GLY A 161 3.31 21.46 -4.39
N ALA A 162 3.84 20.26 -4.21
CA ALA A 162 3.85 19.17 -5.17
C ALA A 162 3.56 17.85 -4.47
N LEU A 163 3.27 16.82 -5.26
CA LEU A 163 3.20 15.44 -4.81
C LEU A 163 4.02 14.55 -5.74
N SER A 164 4.60 13.48 -5.19
CA SER A 164 5.40 12.51 -5.94
C SER A 164 5.25 11.09 -5.37
N PRO A 165 5.03 10.06 -6.21
CA PRO A 165 4.76 10.14 -7.64
C PRO A 165 3.34 10.66 -7.95
N ALA A 166 3.12 11.22 -9.15
CA ALA A 166 1.81 11.73 -9.58
C ALA A 166 0.80 10.63 -9.98
N ALA A 167 1.29 9.45 -10.29
CA ALA A 167 0.53 8.25 -10.64
C ALA A 167 1.47 7.03 -10.61
N PRO A 168 0.94 5.80 -10.50
CA PRO A 168 -0.47 5.46 -10.32
C PRO A 168 -0.94 5.58 -8.85
N HIS A 169 -2.24 5.81 -8.66
CA HIS A 169 -2.90 6.00 -7.36
C HIS A 169 -3.70 4.77 -6.93
N ASN A 170 -3.04 3.61 -6.93
CA ASN A 170 -3.64 2.32 -6.62
C ASN A 170 -2.83 1.58 -5.54
N TYR A 171 -3.45 0.65 -4.83
CA TYR A 171 -2.78 -0.08 -3.75
C TYR A 171 -1.52 -0.82 -4.28
N PRO A 172 -0.36 -0.81 -3.57
CA PRO A 172 -0.05 -0.15 -2.30
C PRO A 172 0.75 1.17 -2.47
N ALA A 173 0.37 2.02 -3.42
CA ALA A 173 1.07 3.26 -3.72
C ALA A 173 1.24 4.14 -2.48
N THR A 174 2.42 4.76 -2.38
CA THR A 174 2.74 5.77 -1.36
C THR A 174 3.08 7.06 -2.08
N VAL A 175 2.44 8.15 -1.68
CA VAL A 175 2.64 9.49 -2.23
C VAL A 175 3.23 10.39 -1.15
N THR A 176 4.28 11.13 -1.51
CA THR A 176 4.93 12.12 -0.66
C THR A 176 4.57 13.52 -1.14
N PHE A 177 4.19 14.38 -0.22
CA PHE A 177 3.91 15.79 -0.45
C PHE A 177 5.14 16.63 -0.11
N SER A 178 5.37 17.68 -0.88
CA SER A 178 6.39 18.69 -0.63
C SER A 178 5.81 20.08 -0.85
N CYS A 179 6.39 21.08 -0.18
CA CYS A 179 6.01 22.47 -0.36
C CYS A 179 7.09 23.24 -1.13
N ASN A 180 6.66 24.27 -1.85
CA ASN A 180 7.54 25.20 -2.54
C ASN A 180 8.40 25.99 -1.53
N ALA A 181 9.46 26.64 -2.02
CA ALA A 181 10.32 27.47 -1.19
C ALA A 181 9.51 28.52 -0.39
N GLY A 182 9.88 28.72 0.88
CA GLY A 182 9.17 29.61 1.80
C GLY A 182 7.85 29.05 2.35
N HIS A 183 7.56 27.77 2.15
CA HIS A 183 6.42 27.08 2.76
C HIS A 183 6.86 25.78 3.46
N VAL A 184 6.09 25.36 4.46
CA VAL A 184 6.27 24.11 5.21
C VAL A 184 4.98 23.28 5.16
N VAL A 185 5.13 21.95 5.20
CA VAL A 185 4.00 21.02 5.20
C VAL A 185 3.29 21.10 6.56
N ASN A 186 1.99 21.34 6.55
CA ASN A 186 1.12 21.24 7.70
C ASN A 186 0.15 20.06 7.48
N GLY A 187 0.47 18.94 8.14
CA GLY A 187 -0.23 17.65 7.99
C GLY A 187 0.75 16.49 7.82
N ALA A 188 0.26 15.37 7.28
CA ALA A 188 1.11 14.23 6.97
C ALA A 188 1.91 14.48 5.68
N GLU A 189 3.24 14.34 5.75
CA GLU A 189 4.11 14.45 4.57
C GLU A 189 3.93 13.29 3.59
N THR A 190 3.43 12.14 4.06
CA THR A 190 3.19 10.96 3.21
C THR A 190 1.80 10.39 3.44
N THR A 191 1.22 9.83 2.39
CA THR A 191 -0.04 9.10 2.44
C THR A 191 0.06 7.81 1.63
N LYS A 192 -0.62 6.76 2.09
CA LYS A 192 -0.59 5.41 1.49
C LYS A 192 -1.98 5.01 1.03
N CYS A 193 -2.09 4.46 -0.17
CA CYS A 193 -3.31 3.85 -0.64
C CYS A 193 -3.51 2.53 0.11
N GLN A 194 -4.61 2.40 0.83
CA GLN A 194 -4.91 1.30 1.74
C GLN A 194 -5.71 0.21 1.04
N THR A 195 -5.88 -0.93 1.71
CA THR A 195 -6.55 -2.12 1.14
C THR A 195 -8.03 -1.92 0.85
N ASP A 196 -8.64 -0.88 1.41
CA ASP A 196 -10.04 -0.52 1.22
C ASP A 196 -10.24 0.50 0.08
N GLY A 197 -9.17 1.00 -0.53
CA GLY A 197 -9.23 2.06 -1.55
C GLY A 197 -9.24 3.48 -0.98
N SER A 198 -8.97 3.66 0.31
CA SER A 198 -8.81 4.97 0.94
C SER A 198 -7.33 5.36 1.11
N TRP A 199 -7.07 6.65 1.29
CA TRP A 199 -5.76 7.17 1.63
C TRP A 199 -5.58 7.25 3.15
N SER A 200 -4.43 6.82 3.66
CA SER A 200 -4.14 6.81 5.10
C SER A 200 -4.14 8.20 5.75
N SER A 201 -4.01 9.26 4.94
CA SER A 201 -4.06 10.65 5.38
C SER A 201 -4.56 11.55 4.23
N PRO A 202 -5.30 12.63 4.52
CA PRO A 202 -5.73 13.60 3.51
C PRO A 202 -4.55 14.40 2.94
N VAL A 203 -4.79 15.11 1.84
CA VAL A 203 -3.80 16.05 1.27
C VAL A 203 -3.49 17.13 2.30
N PRO A 204 -2.20 17.38 2.63
CA PRO A 204 -1.81 18.39 3.62
C PRO A 204 -1.92 19.80 3.04
N THR A 205 -1.72 20.81 3.88
CA THR A 205 -1.64 22.22 3.45
C THR A 205 -0.19 22.69 3.47
N CYS A 206 0.19 23.57 2.54
CA CYS A 206 1.48 24.26 2.58
C CYS A 206 1.28 25.64 3.19
N THR A 207 1.80 25.84 4.40
CA THR A 207 1.72 27.13 5.10
C THR A 207 3.03 27.89 4.93
N GLN A 208 2.96 29.21 4.86
CA GLN A 208 4.17 30.03 4.73
C GLN A 208 5.09 29.80 5.93
N THR A 209 6.37 29.62 5.69
CA THR A 209 7.38 29.51 6.74
C THR A 209 7.37 30.83 7.51
N PRO A 210 7.15 30.83 8.83
CA PRO A 210 7.20 32.05 9.62
C PRO A 210 8.57 32.71 9.46
N GLY A 211 8.60 34.00 9.13
CA GLY A 211 9.86 34.75 8.96
C GLY A 211 10.77 34.59 10.18
N GLN A 212 12.05 34.31 9.94
CA GLN A 212 13.08 34.41 10.97
C GLN A 212 13.84 35.71 10.75
N CYS A 213 13.76 36.60 11.73
CA CYS A 213 14.47 37.87 11.68
C CYS A 213 15.96 37.67 12.01
N SER A 214 16.80 38.67 11.70
CA SER A 214 18.19 38.67 12.16
C SER A 214 18.25 38.74 13.70
N VAL A 215 19.29 38.19 14.32
CA VAL A 215 19.45 38.28 15.77
C VAL A 215 19.88 39.70 16.13
N LEU A 216 19.03 40.46 16.83
CA LEU A 216 19.40 41.80 17.34
C LEU A 216 20.37 41.69 18.52
N SER A 217 21.33 42.61 18.63
CA SER A 217 22.18 42.73 19.83
C SER A 217 21.56 43.64 20.89
N ALA A 218 22.07 43.60 22.12
CA ALA A 218 21.76 44.63 23.10
C ALA A 218 22.39 45.98 22.67
N PRO A 219 21.74 47.12 22.95
CA PRO A 219 22.34 48.44 22.73
C PRO A 219 23.54 48.65 23.65
N THR A 220 24.54 49.41 23.19
CA THR A 220 25.66 49.86 24.04
C THR A 220 25.11 50.60 25.25
N ASN A 221 25.63 50.33 26.45
CA ASN A 221 25.10 50.85 27.72
C ASN A 221 23.61 50.51 27.97
N GLY A 222 23.17 49.35 27.50
CA GLY A 222 21.85 48.79 27.79
C GLY A 222 21.81 47.27 27.70
N ALA A 223 20.61 46.73 27.84
CA ALA A 223 20.31 45.30 27.79
C ALA A 223 19.07 45.04 26.93
N ARG A 224 18.90 43.78 26.53
CA ARG A 224 17.71 43.28 25.83
C ARG A 224 17.11 42.08 26.57
N THR A 225 15.80 41.90 26.45
CA THR A 225 15.08 40.74 26.97
C THR A 225 14.24 40.12 25.86
N PRO A 226 14.40 38.81 25.54
CA PRO A 226 15.33 37.86 26.14
C PRO A 226 16.80 38.09 25.75
N PRO A 227 17.79 37.70 26.59
CA PRO A 227 19.21 37.98 26.35
C PRO A 227 19.74 37.41 25.03
N THR A 228 19.23 36.24 24.60
CA THR A 228 19.72 35.51 23.43
C THR A 228 18.58 34.91 22.59
N GLY A 229 18.82 34.66 21.30
CA GLY A 229 18.12 33.64 20.49
C GLY A 229 16.65 33.88 20.08
N SER A 230 15.97 34.96 20.53
CA SER A 230 14.58 35.23 20.14
C SER A 230 14.47 35.97 18.80
N ASN A 231 14.37 35.24 17.69
CA ASN A 231 14.26 35.83 16.35
C ASN A 231 13.19 35.21 15.42
N SER A 232 12.41 34.24 15.89
CA SER A 232 11.24 33.74 15.15
C SER A 232 10.09 34.76 15.09
N PHE A 233 9.27 34.70 14.05
CA PHE A 233 8.04 35.48 13.87
C PHE A 233 7.20 35.58 15.16
N GLY A 234 6.74 36.79 15.48
CA GLY A 234 5.93 37.10 16.66
C GLY A 234 6.75 37.30 17.94
N ASN A 235 8.02 36.89 17.98
CA ASN A 235 8.87 37.20 19.13
C ASN A 235 9.04 38.71 19.27
N THR A 236 8.95 39.18 20.52
CA THR A 236 9.17 40.58 20.87
C THR A 236 10.39 40.69 21.78
N ILE A 237 11.31 41.58 21.41
CA ILE A 237 12.48 41.94 22.20
C ILE A 237 12.20 43.28 22.87
N THR A 238 12.45 43.36 24.17
CA THR A 238 12.38 44.62 24.94
C THR A 238 13.79 45.13 25.22
N PHE A 239 14.01 46.41 25.04
CA PHE A 239 15.27 47.10 25.30
C PHE A 239 15.17 47.96 26.56
N ILE A 240 16.25 47.98 27.33
CA ILE A 240 16.40 48.84 28.51
C ILE A 240 17.81 49.44 28.51
N CYS A 241 17.94 50.68 28.97
CA CYS A 241 19.24 51.31 29.15
C CYS A 241 19.75 51.13 30.58
N ASN A 242 21.06 51.06 30.73
CA ASN A 242 21.73 51.03 32.02
C ASN A 242 21.47 52.33 32.80
N SER A 243 21.74 52.32 34.10
CA SER A 243 21.60 53.51 34.94
C SER A 243 22.40 54.70 34.37
N GLY A 244 21.87 55.91 34.54
CA GLY A 244 22.47 57.14 34.01
C GLY A 244 22.23 57.38 32.50
N HIS A 245 21.55 56.47 31.80
CA HIS A 245 21.24 56.61 30.37
C HIS A 245 19.74 56.76 30.10
N VAL A 246 19.41 57.25 28.92
CA VAL A 246 18.05 57.43 28.40
C VAL A 246 17.93 56.68 27.07
N LEU A 247 16.83 55.93 26.91
CA LEU A 247 16.55 55.17 25.69
C LEU A 247 15.98 56.10 24.61
N ASN A 248 16.66 56.21 23.49
CA ASN A 248 16.20 56.92 22.30
C ASN A 248 15.85 55.91 21.20
N GLY A 249 14.56 55.79 20.92
CA GLY A 249 14.01 54.85 19.96
C GLY A 249 12.84 54.06 20.54
N ALA A 250 12.49 52.95 19.90
CA ALA A 250 11.44 52.07 20.38
C ALA A 250 11.92 51.23 21.57
N THR A 251 11.07 51.06 22.59
CA THR A 251 11.33 50.19 23.74
C THR A 251 11.22 48.71 23.38
N THR A 252 10.49 48.38 22.32
CA THR A 252 10.30 47.02 21.83
C THR A 252 10.51 46.92 20.32
N ALA A 253 10.94 45.74 19.88
CA ALA A 253 10.95 45.32 18.48
C ALA A 253 10.30 43.94 18.37
N THR A 254 9.35 43.78 17.45
CA THR A 254 8.65 42.51 17.18
C THR A 254 9.04 41.97 15.81
N CYS A 255 9.35 40.67 15.71
CA CYS A 255 9.71 40.02 14.45
C CYS A 255 8.46 39.81 13.59
N GLN A 256 8.45 40.41 12.40
CA GLN A 256 7.31 40.47 11.50
C GLN A 256 7.31 39.30 10.51
N THR A 257 6.19 39.10 9.81
CA THR A 257 6.00 37.98 8.86
C THR A 257 6.98 37.99 7.70
N ASP A 258 7.47 39.17 7.32
CA ASP A 258 8.44 39.37 6.23
C ASP A 258 9.90 39.10 6.67
N GLY A 259 10.12 38.69 7.92
CA GLY A 259 11.45 38.46 8.47
C GLY A 259 12.20 39.74 8.86
N THR A 260 11.52 40.87 8.99
CA THR A 260 12.09 42.13 9.49
C THR A 260 11.61 42.45 10.92
N TRP A 261 12.38 43.27 11.64
CA TRP A 261 11.97 43.77 12.96
C TRP A 261 11.16 45.05 12.81
N SER A 262 10.09 45.19 13.58
CA SER A 262 9.23 46.39 13.59
C SER A 262 9.97 47.69 13.90
N SER A 263 11.11 47.58 14.59
CA SER A 263 11.97 48.69 15.00
C SER A 263 13.44 48.26 15.00
N PRO A 264 14.40 49.13 14.65
CA PRO A 264 15.83 48.85 14.81
C PRO A 264 16.25 48.87 16.29
N VAL A 265 17.49 48.45 16.58
CA VAL A 265 18.07 48.54 17.94
C VAL A 265 18.14 50.02 18.38
N PRO A 266 17.56 50.40 19.53
CA PRO A 266 17.57 51.78 20.02
C PRO A 266 18.96 52.20 20.51
N THR A 267 19.15 53.49 20.79
CA THR A 267 20.41 54.01 21.35
C THR A 267 20.22 54.42 22.81
N CYS A 268 21.23 54.18 23.65
CA CYS A 268 21.25 54.63 25.05
C CYS A 268 22.26 55.77 25.18
N THR A 269 21.76 57.00 25.34
CA THR A 269 22.63 58.18 25.54
C THR A 269 22.68 58.56 27.01
N PRO A 270 23.80 59.12 27.51
CA PRO A 270 23.87 59.64 28.86
C PRO A 270 22.75 60.66 29.13
N ARG A 271 22.20 60.62 30.33
CA ARG A 271 21.19 61.58 30.77
C ARG A 271 21.84 62.97 30.88
N PRO A 272 21.27 64.03 30.28
CA PRO A 272 21.79 65.37 30.44
C PRO A 272 21.65 65.80 31.91
N CYS A 273 22.72 66.34 32.49
CA CYS A 273 22.63 66.98 33.80
C CYS A 273 21.82 68.28 33.67
N PRO A 274 21.10 68.70 34.73
CA PRO A 274 20.52 70.03 34.78
C PRO A 274 21.60 71.07 34.47
N ALA A 275 21.27 72.05 33.63
CA ALA A 275 22.18 73.15 33.35
C ALA A 275 22.56 73.81 34.68
N LEU A 276 23.86 73.86 34.98
CA LEU A 276 24.35 74.58 36.14
C LEU A 276 23.98 76.05 35.96
N THR A 277 23.11 76.56 36.81
CA THR A 277 22.82 77.99 36.85
C THR A 277 23.96 78.70 37.57
N THR A 278 24.46 79.78 37.00
CA THR A 278 25.48 80.62 37.66
C THR A 278 24.96 81.05 39.04
N PRO A 279 25.66 80.73 40.14
CA PRO A 279 25.26 81.16 41.47
C PRO A 279 25.36 82.68 41.59
N THR A 280 24.50 83.29 42.42
CA THR A 280 24.56 84.74 42.70
C THR A 280 25.92 85.09 43.28
N ASN A 281 26.66 85.99 42.60
CA ASN A 281 28.05 86.39 42.89
C ASN A 281 29.18 85.38 42.52
N GLY A 282 28.93 84.41 41.63
CA GLY A 282 29.98 83.51 41.12
C GLY A 282 29.94 83.32 39.60
N ALA A 283 31.04 82.86 39.01
CA ALA A 283 31.15 82.53 37.59
C ALA A 283 31.45 81.04 37.38
N LEU A 284 30.83 80.43 36.35
CA LEU A 284 31.13 79.07 35.90
C LEU A 284 32.33 79.12 34.92
N SER A 285 33.37 78.31 35.17
CA SER A 285 34.51 78.17 34.25
C SER A 285 34.81 76.69 34.00
N PRO A 286 34.69 76.19 32.76
CA PRO A 286 34.23 76.90 31.55
C PRO A 286 32.73 77.24 31.58
N PRO A 287 32.26 78.23 30.79
CA PRO A 287 30.86 78.65 30.78
C PRO A 287 29.93 77.56 30.25
N GLY A 288 29.11 77.01 31.15
CA GLY A 288 27.79 76.43 30.88
C GLY A 288 27.63 75.53 29.64
N THR A 289 28.52 74.57 29.41
CA THR A 289 28.18 73.44 28.52
C THR A 289 27.37 72.41 29.31
N GLN A 290 26.26 71.90 28.74
CA GLN A 290 25.57 70.74 29.31
C GLN A 290 26.60 69.65 29.62
N THR A 291 26.78 69.30 30.88
CA THR A 291 27.60 68.16 31.26
C THR A 291 26.74 66.91 31.09
N MET A 292 27.19 65.98 30.25
CA MET A 292 26.59 64.65 30.19
C MET A 292 27.00 63.87 31.44
N PHE A 293 26.16 62.94 31.90
CA PHE A 293 26.55 61.99 32.94
C PHE A 293 27.85 61.29 32.53
N SER A 294 28.94 61.52 33.27
CA SER A 294 30.21 60.83 33.07
C SER A 294 30.07 59.42 33.66
N VAL A 295 30.03 58.42 32.80
CA VAL A 295 30.40 57.07 33.23
C VAL A 295 31.91 57.08 33.34
N ASP A 296 32.42 57.13 34.56
CA ASP A 296 33.84 56.90 34.81
C ASP A 296 34.20 55.53 34.23
N ASP A 297 34.96 55.54 33.15
CA ASP A 297 35.65 54.37 32.63
C ASP A 297 36.70 53.99 33.70
N PRO A 298 36.62 52.82 34.34
CA PRO A 298 37.52 52.47 35.44
C PRO A 298 39.00 52.43 35.04
N ASP A 299 39.33 52.53 33.75
CA ASP A 299 40.70 52.48 33.23
C ASP A 299 41.37 53.84 32.94
N LYS A 300 40.73 54.99 33.22
CA LYS A 300 41.37 56.31 33.05
C LYS A 300 41.50 57.10 34.35
N ARG A 301 42.43 56.69 35.20
CA ARG A 301 43.00 57.58 36.23
C ARG A 301 43.94 58.61 35.60
N SER A 302 43.49 59.86 35.63
CA SER A 302 44.22 61.11 35.87
C SER A 302 45.71 61.15 35.56
N ALA A 303 46.08 61.87 34.49
CA ALA A 303 47.40 62.47 34.34
C ALA A 303 47.26 63.89 33.81
N GLU A 304 47.09 64.86 34.71
CA GLU A 304 47.45 66.26 34.44
C GLU A 304 47.83 66.93 35.77
N SER A 305 49.14 67.00 36.00
CA SER A 305 49.79 67.90 36.95
C SER A 305 50.86 68.66 36.15
N PRO A 306 50.94 70.00 36.20
CA PRO A 306 51.91 70.74 35.41
C PRO A 306 53.33 70.65 36.00
N ARG A 307 54.30 70.62 35.07
CA ARG A 307 55.76 70.78 35.24
C ARG A 307 56.09 71.97 36.18
N ASN A 308 57.22 72.13 36.88
CA ASN A 308 58.61 71.79 36.57
C ASN A 308 59.47 72.23 37.79
N VAL A 309 60.45 71.43 38.26
CA VAL A 309 61.77 71.93 38.70
C VAL A 309 62.78 70.82 38.41
N HIS A 310 63.70 71.10 37.50
CA HIS A 310 64.80 70.25 37.08
C HIS A 310 66.09 70.88 37.62
N LEU A 311 66.94 70.10 38.31
CA LEU A 311 68.36 70.39 38.53
C LEU A 311 69.16 69.16 38.06
N PRO A 312 70.29 69.34 37.33
CA PRO A 312 70.98 68.26 36.64
C PRO A 312 72.26 67.82 37.38
N GLU A 313 72.60 66.54 37.24
CA GLU A 313 73.94 65.93 37.40
C GLU A 313 73.90 64.69 36.47
N PRO A 314 74.99 64.26 35.79
CA PRO A 314 76.27 64.01 36.46
C PRO A 314 77.52 64.45 35.66
N GLY A 315 78.61 64.66 36.39
CA GLY A 315 79.95 64.78 35.81
C GLY A 315 80.49 63.48 35.24
N TYR A 316 81.34 63.58 34.22
CA TYR A 316 82.64 62.90 34.13
C TYR A 316 83.44 63.52 32.98
N GLY A 317 84.65 64.01 33.28
CA GLY A 317 85.57 64.54 32.28
C GLY A 317 86.37 63.43 31.59
N HIS A 318 86.87 63.73 30.39
CA HIS A 318 88.28 63.59 30.02
C HIS A 318 88.54 64.18 28.62
N LEU A 319 89.56 65.05 28.60
CA LEU A 319 90.44 65.49 27.49
C LEU A 319 89.84 66.36 26.37
#